data_AF-A0A2T3XSN4-F1
#
_entry.id   AF-A0A2T3XSN4-F1
#
_cell.length_a   1.000
_cell.length_b   1.000
_cell.length_c   1.000
_cell.angle_alpha   90.00
_cell.angle_beta   90.00
_cell.angle_gamma   90.00
#
_symmetry.space_group_name_H-M   'P 1'
#
loop_
_entity.id
_entity.type
_entity.pdbx_description
1 polymer ?
#
loop_
_entity_poly.entity_id
_entity_poly.type
_entity_poly.pdbx_seq_one_letter_code
_entity_poly.pdbx_strand_id
1 'polypeptide(L)'
;MPTPLALIAFVAHFATLVRVLTYRRNGARYRHHASWVAWALVAVMGGSAIELALHIGQVNIFEAAAAVMLAVFVIRARGNVARLLRSELTMKTHRLGDGGNDVALLQRRLTRAGFPLEVTHLYDDATETAVAAFQRKIGLVDDGIAGPKTYAALSTGQRDLKQLSVADLERAAQTLDVPIACVRAVNEVESSGMGFLHDGRPIILFERHIFWKRLKARGVDPAPLAAKNRNILSQTPGGYQSGAAEYTRLAAAELIDVAAAWESASWGAFQVMGYRWERLGYASVDDFVARMEASEADQLDAFVRYVKADAALTAALRARKWAAFAKGYNGPKYAAKLYDVKLERAYARYAARDAVAAEDGMAVLA
;
A
#
# COMPACT_ATOMS: atom_id res chain seq x y z
N MET A 1 -6.44 48.03 -25.17
CA MET A 1 -6.37 46.67 -25.74
C MET A 1 -6.11 45.70 -24.59
N PRO A 2 -6.70 44.48 -24.59
CA PRO A 2 -6.41 43.50 -23.57
C PRO A 2 -4.92 43.18 -23.56
N THR A 3 -4.34 43.02 -22.38
CA THR A 3 -2.93 42.60 -22.27
C THR A 3 -2.78 41.17 -22.83
N PRO A 4 -1.59 40.80 -23.34
CA PRO A 4 -1.35 39.44 -23.79
C PRO A 4 -1.68 38.38 -22.72
N LEU A 5 -1.41 38.69 -21.45
CA LEU A 5 -1.73 37.82 -20.31
C LEU A 5 -3.25 37.68 -20.09
N ALA A 6 -4.02 38.77 -20.22
CA ALA A 6 -5.48 38.73 -20.13
C ALA A 6 -6.09 37.88 -21.25
N LEU A 7 -5.54 37.98 -22.48
CA LEU A 7 -5.98 37.16 -23.60
C LEU A 7 -5.69 35.67 -23.37
N ILE A 8 -4.49 35.33 -22.87
CA ILE A 8 -4.12 33.95 -22.53
C ILE A 8 -5.05 33.36 -21.47
N ALA A 9 -5.28 34.10 -20.38
CA ALA A 9 -6.18 33.66 -19.31
C ALA A 9 -7.61 33.47 -19.82
N PHE A 10 -8.11 34.40 -20.63
CA PHE A 10 -9.44 34.31 -21.24
C PHE A 10 -9.60 33.04 -22.09
N VAL A 11 -8.64 32.76 -22.99
CA VAL A 11 -8.67 31.55 -23.83
C VAL A 11 -8.63 30.28 -22.98
N ALA A 12 -7.83 30.26 -21.91
CA ALA A 12 -7.72 29.12 -21.02
C ALA A 12 -9.01 28.87 -20.21
N HIS A 13 -9.65 29.91 -19.69
CA HIS A 13 -10.96 29.83 -19.02
C HIS A 13 -12.03 29.32 -19.99
N PHE A 14 -12.07 29.85 -21.22
CA PHE A 14 -13.01 29.44 -22.25
C PHE A 14 -12.82 27.96 -22.66
N ALA A 15 -11.57 27.53 -22.88
CA ALA A 15 -11.25 26.14 -23.21
C ALA A 15 -11.66 25.18 -22.08
N THR A 16 -11.44 25.57 -20.81
CA THR A 16 -11.88 24.82 -19.63
C THR A 16 -13.40 24.66 -19.62
N LEU A 17 -14.13 25.76 -19.80
CA LEU A 17 -15.59 25.80 -19.82
C LEU A 17 -16.16 24.87 -20.89
N VAL A 18 -15.71 25.01 -22.14
CA VAL A 18 -16.14 24.17 -23.27
C VAL A 18 -15.87 22.71 -22.96
N ARG A 19 -14.70 22.38 -22.40
CA ARG A 19 -14.33 20.99 -22.15
C ARG A 19 -15.17 20.32 -21.06
N VAL A 20 -15.52 21.05 -19.99
CA VAL A 20 -16.39 20.54 -18.91
C VAL A 20 -17.83 20.40 -19.41
N LEU A 21 -18.36 21.40 -20.12
CA LEU A 21 -19.75 21.37 -20.65
C LEU A 21 -19.96 20.28 -21.71
N THR A 22 -18.93 19.96 -22.49
CA THR A 22 -18.99 18.90 -23.52
C THR A 22 -18.67 17.50 -22.98
N TYR A 23 -18.45 17.34 -21.67
CA TYR A 23 -18.21 16.04 -21.07
C TYR A 23 -19.42 15.11 -21.24
N ARG A 24 -19.19 13.93 -21.84
CA ARG A 24 -20.18 12.86 -21.94
C ARG A 24 -19.79 11.71 -21.01
N ARG A 25 -20.76 11.27 -20.20
CA ARG A 25 -20.55 10.28 -19.13
C ARG A 25 -20.17 8.88 -19.65
N ASN A 26 -20.59 8.49 -20.85
CA ASN A 26 -20.25 7.21 -21.53
C ASN A 26 -20.17 5.99 -20.58
N GLY A 27 -21.20 5.80 -19.73
CA GLY A 27 -21.27 4.68 -18.79
C GLY A 27 -20.59 4.88 -17.41
N ALA A 28 -19.91 6.01 -17.17
CA ALA A 28 -19.34 6.31 -15.85
C ALA A 28 -20.43 6.51 -14.77
N ARG A 29 -20.17 6.04 -13.54
CA ARG A 29 -21.09 6.20 -12.41
C ARG A 29 -21.23 7.68 -12.01
N TYR A 30 -22.47 8.13 -11.80
CA TYR A 30 -22.74 9.48 -11.29
C TYR A 30 -22.17 9.65 -9.88
N ARG A 31 -21.52 10.80 -9.62
CA ARG A 31 -20.97 11.16 -8.32
C ARG A 31 -21.40 12.58 -7.98
N HIS A 32 -22.21 12.72 -6.94
CA HIS A 32 -22.81 14.00 -6.54
C HIS A 32 -21.75 15.10 -6.30
N HIS A 33 -20.69 14.80 -5.54
CA HIS A 33 -19.58 15.74 -5.28
C HIS A 33 -18.87 16.20 -6.56
N ALA A 34 -18.66 15.30 -7.53
CA ALA A 34 -17.99 15.65 -8.78
C ALA A 34 -18.84 16.57 -9.66
N SER A 35 -20.17 16.41 -9.61
CA SER A 35 -21.11 17.30 -10.29
C SER A 35 -21.12 18.70 -9.67
N TRP A 36 -21.08 18.80 -8.33
CA TRP A 36 -20.98 20.09 -7.63
C TRP A 36 -19.70 20.86 -7.98
N VAL A 37 -18.55 20.17 -8.02
CA VAL A 37 -17.29 20.80 -8.43
C VAL A 37 -17.31 21.16 -9.91
N ALA A 38 -17.90 20.33 -10.78
CA ALA A 38 -18.04 20.67 -12.19
C ALA A 38 -18.90 21.94 -12.38
N TRP A 39 -19.99 22.05 -11.63
CA TRP A 39 -20.81 23.26 -11.61
C TRP A 39 -20.02 24.48 -11.11
N ALA A 40 -19.29 24.34 -10.00
CA ALA A 40 -18.47 25.43 -9.46
C ALA A 40 -17.37 25.88 -10.45
N LEU A 41 -16.72 24.93 -11.13
CA LEU A 41 -15.75 25.23 -12.19
C LEU A 41 -16.40 25.98 -13.35
N VAL A 42 -17.58 25.56 -13.80
CA VAL A 42 -18.33 26.28 -14.86
C VAL A 42 -18.68 27.70 -14.42
N ALA A 43 -19.18 27.88 -13.19
CA ALA A 43 -19.58 29.18 -12.67
C ALA A 43 -18.39 30.14 -12.52
N VAL A 44 -17.28 29.68 -11.91
CA VAL A 44 -16.08 30.50 -11.69
C VAL A 44 -15.38 30.83 -13.02
N MET A 45 -15.15 29.83 -13.88
CA MET A 45 -14.47 30.06 -15.16
C MET A 45 -15.31 30.89 -16.12
N GLY A 46 -16.63 30.69 -16.12
CA GLY A 46 -17.57 31.52 -16.88
C GLY A 46 -17.58 32.96 -16.38
N GLY A 47 -17.66 33.16 -15.07
CA GLY A 47 -17.58 34.48 -14.44
C GLY A 47 -16.28 35.21 -14.76
N SER A 48 -15.13 34.54 -14.59
CA SER A 48 -13.82 35.11 -14.90
C SER A 48 -13.62 35.42 -16.38
N ALA A 49 -14.16 34.60 -17.29
CA ALA A 49 -14.12 34.89 -18.73
C ALA A 49 -14.97 36.11 -19.10
N ILE A 50 -16.15 36.26 -18.50
CA ILE A 50 -17.03 37.43 -18.69
C ILE A 50 -16.37 38.68 -18.10
N GLU A 51 -15.79 38.58 -16.92
CA GLU A 51 -15.09 39.69 -16.26
C GLU A 51 -13.93 40.20 -17.12
N LEU A 52 -13.10 39.31 -17.65
CA LEU A 52 -12.01 39.65 -18.59
C LEU A 52 -12.51 40.24 -19.91
N ALA A 53 -13.70 39.86 -20.36
CA ALA A 53 -14.31 40.37 -21.58
C ALA A 53 -14.95 41.77 -21.38
N LEU A 54 -15.48 42.05 -20.18
CA LEU A 54 -16.19 43.29 -19.86
C LEU A 54 -15.29 44.35 -19.21
N HIS A 55 -14.30 43.94 -18.42
CA HIS A 55 -13.35 44.80 -17.74
C HIS A 55 -11.93 44.40 -18.16
N ILE A 56 -11.15 45.33 -18.72
CA ILE A 56 -9.73 45.12 -19.03
C ILE A 56 -8.94 45.18 -17.71
N GLY A 57 -9.14 44.20 -16.84
CA GLY A 57 -8.34 44.00 -15.64
C GLY A 57 -6.90 43.63 -15.99
N GLN A 58 -5.94 44.07 -15.18
CA GLN A 58 -4.57 43.59 -15.31
C GLN A 58 -4.48 42.16 -14.75
N VAL A 59 -4.28 41.20 -15.63
CA VAL A 59 -3.96 39.82 -15.25
C VAL A 59 -2.47 39.68 -15.03
N ASN A 60 -2.07 39.20 -13.86
CA ASN A 60 -0.67 38.92 -13.59
C ASN A 60 -0.23 37.57 -14.19
N ILE A 61 1.08 37.35 -14.26
CA ILE A 61 1.63 36.13 -14.88
C ILE A 61 1.18 34.84 -14.17
N PHE A 62 0.98 34.87 -12.84
CA PHE A 62 0.58 33.70 -12.06
C PHE A 62 -0.88 33.34 -12.30
N GLU A 63 -1.76 34.32 -12.45
CA GLU A 63 -3.18 34.11 -12.80
C GLU A 63 -3.32 33.51 -14.20
N ALA A 64 -2.59 34.06 -15.18
CA ALA A 64 -2.57 33.52 -16.54
C ALA A 64 -2.01 32.08 -16.56
N ALA A 65 -0.92 31.82 -15.82
CA ALA A 65 -0.34 30.50 -15.70
C ALA A 65 -1.29 29.50 -15.00
N ALA A 66 -1.98 29.91 -13.93
CA ALA A 66 -2.94 29.08 -13.23
C ALA A 66 -4.13 28.70 -14.12
N ALA A 67 -4.67 29.66 -14.88
CA ALA A 67 -5.75 29.42 -15.85
C ALA A 67 -5.31 28.39 -16.91
N VAL A 68 -4.10 28.53 -17.46
CA VAL A 68 -3.54 27.59 -18.44
C VAL A 68 -3.34 26.20 -17.81
N MET A 69 -2.76 26.11 -16.61
CA MET A 69 -2.55 24.82 -15.93
C MET A 69 -3.87 24.09 -15.69
N LEU A 70 -4.90 24.81 -15.22
CA LEU A 70 -6.23 24.24 -15.02
C LEU A 70 -6.84 23.74 -16.33
N ALA A 71 -6.73 24.51 -17.41
CA ALA A 71 -7.19 24.11 -18.74
C ALA A 71 -6.48 22.83 -19.22
N VAL A 72 -5.16 22.75 -19.04
CA VAL A 72 -4.37 21.55 -19.37
C VAL A 72 -4.85 20.34 -18.58
N PHE A 73 -5.06 20.46 -17.28
CA PHE A 73 -5.55 19.36 -16.46
C PHE A 73 -6.95 18.91 -16.85
N VAL A 74 -7.88 19.83 -17.09
CA VAL A 74 -9.25 19.52 -17.51
C VAL A 74 -9.28 18.86 -18.89
N ILE A 75 -8.46 19.32 -19.83
CA ILE A 75 -8.30 18.71 -21.16
C ILE A 75 -7.72 17.31 -21.04
N ARG A 76 -6.66 17.11 -20.26
CA ARG A 76 -6.06 15.79 -20.00
C ARG A 76 -7.02 14.84 -19.28
N ALA A 77 -7.85 15.37 -18.38
CA ALA A 77 -8.91 14.63 -17.71
C ALA A 77 -10.11 14.34 -18.62
N ARG A 78 -10.08 14.81 -19.88
CA ARG A 78 -11.18 14.67 -20.85
C ARG A 78 -12.49 15.22 -20.28
N GLY A 79 -12.44 16.35 -19.58
CA GLY A 79 -13.61 17.00 -18.97
C GLY A 79 -14.22 16.23 -17.78
N ASN A 80 -13.65 15.08 -17.39
CA ASN A 80 -14.14 14.31 -16.26
C ASN A 80 -13.58 14.89 -14.96
N VAL A 81 -14.35 15.78 -14.32
CA VAL A 81 -13.98 16.43 -13.05
C VAL A 81 -13.76 15.41 -11.93
N ALA A 82 -14.44 14.25 -11.95
CA ALA A 82 -14.19 13.18 -10.99
C ALA A 82 -12.78 12.54 -11.12
N ARG A 83 -12.10 12.73 -12.26
CA ARG A 83 -10.69 12.32 -12.44
C ARG A 83 -9.72 13.34 -11.86
N LEU A 84 -10.09 14.62 -11.82
CA LEU A 84 -9.32 15.69 -11.17
C LEU A 84 -9.43 15.60 -9.64
N LEU A 85 -10.62 15.26 -9.15
CA LEU A 85 -10.93 15.09 -7.73
C LEU A 85 -10.60 13.70 -7.19
N ARG A 86 -10.06 12.83 -8.04
CA ARG A 86 -9.63 11.52 -7.60
C ARG A 86 -8.38 11.73 -6.74
N SER A 87 -8.59 12.01 -5.45
CA SER A 87 -7.75 11.39 -4.42
C SER A 87 -7.67 9.92 -4.82
N GLU A 88 -6.45 9.40 -4.88
CA GLU A 88 -6.16 8.02 -5.27
C GLU A 88 -7.25 7.12 -4.73
N LEU A 89 -8.14 6.66 -5.63
CA LEU A 89 -9.05 5.59 -5.31
C LEU A 89 -8.11 4.44 -5.04
N THR A 90 -7.82 4.18 -3.77
CA THR A 90 -7.34 2.88 -3.33
C THR A 90 -8.29 1.89 -3.97
N MET A 91 -7.83 1.24 -5.04
CA MET A 91 -8.62 0.23 -5.73
C MET A 91 -9.04 -0.74 -4.65
N LYS A 92 -10.35 -0.90 -4.44
CA LYS A 92 -10.87 -1.79 -3.41
C LYS A 92 -10.21 -3.15 -3.63
N THR A 93 -9.59 -3.70 -2.58
CA THR A 93 -9.09 -5.07 -2.65
C THR A 93 -10.27 -6.01 -2.81
N HIS A 94 -10.23 -6.86 -3.83
CA HIS A 94 -11.27 -7.84 -4.10
C HIS A 94 -10.81 -9.25 -3.73
N ARG A 95 -11.70 -10.01 -3.09
CA ARG A 95 -11.47 -11.39 -2.62
C ARG A 95 -12.74 -12.23 -2.78
N LEU A 96 -12.62 -13.54 -2.53
CA LEU A 96 -13.74 -14.48 -2.58
C LEU A 96 -14.99 -13.95 -1.85
N GLY A 97 -16.13 -14.00 -2.54
CA GLY A 97 -17.43 -13.51 -2.08
C GLY A 97 -17.71 -12.02 -2.35
N ASP A 98 -16.74 -11.23 -2.80
CA ASP A 98 -17.01 -9.87 -3.28
C ASP A 98 -17.87 -9.91 -4.56
N GLY A 99 -18.69 -8.86 -4.76
CA GLY A 99 -19.50 -8.73 -5.96
C GLY A 99 -19.56 -7.29 -6.49
N GLY A 100 -19.99 -7.16 -7.75
CA GLY A 100 -20.30 -5.88 -8.39
C GLY A 100 -19.49 -5.60 -9.65
N ASN A 101 -19.68 -4.39 -10.19
CA ASN A 101 -19.09 -3.99 -11.48
C ASN A 101 -17.55 -3.92 -11.47
N ASP A 102 -16.94 -3.70 -10.31
CA ASP A 102 -15.49 -3.70 -10.18
C ASP A 102 -14.91 -5.13 -10.34
N VAL A 103 -15.64 -6.16 -9.88
CA VAL A 103 -15.29 -7.57 -10.12
C VAL A 103 -15.47 -7.93 -11.58
N ALA A 104 -16.56 -7.49 -12.22
CA ALA A 104 -16.75 -7.70 -13.66
C ALA A 104 -15.62 -7.05 -14.49
N LEU A 105 -15.14 -5.88 -14.07
CA LEU A 105 -13.99 -5.23 -14.69
C LEU A 105 -12.70 -6.04 -14.48
N LEU A 106 -12.47 -6.59 -13.28
CA LEU A 106 -11.36 -7.50 -13.00
C LEU A 106 -11.42 -8.73 -13.90
N GLN A 107 -12.55 -9.42 -13.97
CA GLN A 107 -12.75 -10.62 -14.83
C GLN A 107 -12.42 -10.32 -16.29
N ARG A 108 -12.93 -9.20 -16.85
CA ARG A 108 -12.58 -8.78 -18.22
C ARG A 108 -11.09 -8.49 -18.42
N ARG A 109 -10.42 -7.93 -17.41
CA ARG A 109 -8.98 -7.66 -17.46
C ARG A 109 -8.17 -8.96 -17.42
N LEU A 110 -8.56 -9.92 -16.59
CA LEU A 110 -7.96 -11.26 -16.52
C LEU A 110 -8.11 -11.99 -17.86
N THR A 111 -9.31 -12.00 -18.45
CA THR A 111 -9.55 -12.58 -19.78
C THR A 111 -8.62 -11.95 -20.83
N ARG A 112 -8.46 -10.62 -20.82
CA ARG A 112 -7.50 -9.94 -21.72
C ARG A 112 -6.04 -10.31 -21.46
N ALA A 113 -5.68 -10.58 -20.21
CA ALA A 113 -4.34 -11.01 -19.81
C ALA A 113 -4.06 -12.50 -20.12
N GLY A 114 -5.02 -13.22 -20.71
CA GLY A 114 -4.90 -14.62 -21.10
C GLY A 114 -5.45 -15.63 -20.09
N PHE A 115 -6.30 -15.17 -19.16
CA PHE A 115 -6.95 -16.02 -18.16
C PHE A 115 -8.47 -15.98 -18.40
N PRO A 116 -9.00 -16.81 -19.31
CA PRO A 116 -10.39 -16.73 -19.73
C PRO A 116 -11.35 -17.01 -18.57
N LEU A 117 -12.29 -16.09 -18.38
CA LEU A 117 -13.35 -16.17 -17.37
C LEU A 117 -14.68 -15.69 -17.95
N GLU A 118 -15.77 -16.29 -17.47
CA GLU A 118 -17.10 -15.72 -17.60
C GLU A 118 -17.23 -14.46 -16.72
N VAL A 119 -17.96 -13.45 -17.19
CA VAL A 119 -18.15 -12.19 -16.46
C VAL A 119 -19.41 -12.30 -15.59
N THR A 120 -19.26 -12.92 -14.41
CA THR A 120 -20.36 -13.20 -13.46
C THR A 120 -20.66 -12.04 -12.51
N HIS A 121 -19.80 -11.02 -12.46
CA HIS A 121 -19.85 -9.94 -11.44
C HIS A 121 -19.64 -10.43 -9.99
N LEU A 122 -19.30 -11.71 -9.80
CA LEU A 122 -19.04 -12.34 -8.51
C LEU A 122 -17.61 -12.82 -8.46
N TYR A 123 -16.94 -12.59 -7.34
CA TYR A 123 -15.61 -13.10 -7.09
C TYR A 123 -15.77 -14.50 -6.51
N ASP A 124 -15.91 -15.46 -7.41
CA ASP A 124 -16.07 -16.90 -7.15
C ASP A 124 -14.72 -17.65 -7.19
N ASP A 125 -14.76 -18.97 -6.96
CA ASP A 125 -13.57 -19.82 -6.96
C ASP A 125 -12.83 -19.79 -8.31
N ALA A 126 -13.56 -19.66 -9.42
CA ALA A 126 -12.98 -19.52 -10.75
C ALA A 126 -12.20 -18.20 -10.88
N THR A 127 -12.78 -17.09 -10.39
CA THR A 127 -12.12 -15.78 -10.37
C THR A 127 -10.89 -15.78 -9.45
N GLU A 128 -10.99 -16.37 -8.26
CA GLU A 128 -9.84 -16.52 -7.34
C GLU A 128 -8.70 -17.31 -7.99
N THR A 129 -9.04 -18.46 -8.59
CA THR A 129 -8.08 -19.33 -9.28
C THR A 129 -7.37 -18.60 -10.41
N ALA A 130 -8.11 -17.85 -11.24
CA ALA A 130 -7.56 -17.07 -12.34
C ALA A 130 -6.69 -15.89 -11.86
N VAL A 131 -7.08 -15.19 -10.80
CA VAL A 131 -6.24 -14.15 -10.19
C VAL A 131 -4.92 -14.74 -9.71
N ALA A 132 -4.98 -15.87 -9.01
CA ALA A 132 -3.80 -16.48 -8.48
C ALA A 132 -2.90 -17.11 -9.56
N ALA A 133 -3.48 -17.60 -10.66
CA ALA A 133 -2.73 -18.03 -11.83
C ALA A 133 -2.05 -16.85 -12.54
N PHE A 134 -2.73 -15.70 -12.65
CA PHE A 134 -2.15 -14.45 -13.15
C PHE A 134 -0.99 -13.97 -12.26
N GLN A 135 -1.18 -13.96 -10.95
CA GLN A 135 -0.15 -13.58 -9.98
C GLN A 135 1.10 -14.46 -10.12
N ARG A 136 0.96 -15.79 -10.19
CA ARG A 136 2.09 -16.68 -10.46
C ARG A 136 2.79 -16.35 -11.76
N LYS A 137 2.03 -16.19 -12.86
CA LYS A 137 2.60 -15.92 -14.19
C LYS A 137 3.46 -14.66 -14.22
N ILE A 138 3.09 -13.63 -13.45
CA ILE A 138 3.83 -12.37 -13.37
C ILE A 138 4.86 -12.33 -12.23
N GLY A 139 4.97 -13.40 -11.44
CA GLY A 139 5.92 -13.53 -10.33
C GLY A 139 5.50 -12.79 -9.06
N LEU A 140 4.22 -12.43 -8.90
CA LEU A 140 3.66 -11.93 -7.64
C LEU A 140 3.38 -13.08 -6.67
N VAL A 141 3.27 -12.77 -5.38
CA VAL A 141 2.62 -13.68 -4.42
C VAL A 141 1.22 -14.03 -4.94
N ASP A 142 0.94 -15.32 -5.03
CA ASP A 142 -0.25 -15.92 -5.62
C ASP A 142 -1.31 -16.26 -4.57
N ASP A 143 -1.70 -15.25 -3.81
CA ASP A 143 -2.69 -15.34 -2.72
C ASP A 143 -4.15 -15.43 -3.21
N GLY A 144 -4.40 -15.20 -4.51
CA GLY A 144 -5.76 -15.16 -5.05
C GLY A 144 -6.54 -13.94 -4.59
N ILE A 145 -5.86 -12.90 -4.10
CA ILE A 145 -6.48 -11.65 -3.68
C ILE A 145 -6.11 -10.56 -4.69
N ALA A 146 -7.13 -9.95 -5.31
CA ALA A 146 -6.91 -8.85 -6.24
C ALA A 146 -6.74 -7.53 -5.45
N GLY A 147 -5.53 -7.32 -4.94
CA GLY A 147 -5.10 -6.08 -4.28
C GLY A 147 -4.39 -5.08 -5.21
N PRO A 148 -3.86 -3.97 -4.65
CA PRO A 148 -3.17 -2.93 -5.43
C PRO A 148 -2.05 -3.46 -6.33
N LYS A 149 -1.25 -4.42 -5.85
CA LYS A 149 -0.16 -5.04 -6.63
C LYS A 149 -0.68 -5.80 -7.85
N THR A 150 -1.71 -6.62 -7.66
CA THR A 150 -2.39 -7.36 -8.74
C THR A 150 -2.96 -6.40 -9.78
N TYR A 151 -3.60 -5.32 -9.34
CA TYR A 151 -4.15 -4.32 -10.26
C TYR A 151 -3.11 -3.51 -11.02
N ALA A 152 -2.00 -3.17 -10.36
CA ALA A 152 -0.87 -2.52 -11.00
C ALA A 152 -0.30 -3.44 -12.08
N ALA A 153 -0.02 -4.71 -11.75
CA ALA A 153 0.50 -5.70 -12.69
C ALA A 153 -0.46 -5.99 -13.86
N LEU A 154 -1.79 -6.04 -13.62
CA LEU A 154 -2.78 -6.17 -14.69
C LEU A 154 -2.79 -4.96 -15.65
N SER A 155 -2.34 -3.79 -15.17
CA SER A 155 -2.33 -2.55 -15.94
C SER A 155 -1.02 -2.35 -16.71
N THR A 156 0.11 -2.71 -16.11
CA THR A 156 1.46 -2.56 -16.68
C THR A 156 1.95 -3.81 -17.40
N GLY A 157 1.37 -4.97 -17.10
CA GLY A 157 1.88 -6.27 -17.55
C GLY A 157 3.19 -6.68 -16.87
N GLN A 158 3.58 -6.02 -15.77
CA GLN A 158 4.85 -6.24 -15.08
C GLN A 158 4.70 -6.09 -13.57
N ARG A 159 5.55 -6.82 -12.82
CA ARG A 159 5.70 -6.71 -11.37
C ARG A 159 6.77 -5.67 -11.02
N ASP A 160 6.56 -4.93 -9.94
CA ASP A 160 7.63 -4.09 -9.37
C ASP A 160 8.64 -4.99 -8.64
N LEU A 161 9.94 -4.80 -8.94
CA LEU A 161 11.02 -5.61 -8.37
C LEU A 161 11.13 -5.52 -6.86
N LYS A 162 10.67 -4.43 -6.24
CA LYS A 162 10.61 -4.31 -4.77
C LYS A 162 9.52 -5.16 -4.14
N GLN A 163 8.54 -5.64 -4.91
CA GLN A 163 7.44 -6.45 -4.37
C GLN A 163 7.91 -7.85 -4.00
N LEU A 164 7.17 -8.50 -3.11
CA LEU A 164 7.39 -9.89 -2.75
C LEU A 164 6.94 -10.82 -3.88
N SER A 165 7.70 -11.90 -4.09
CA SER A 165 7.42 -12.96 -5.06
C SER A 165 7.21 -14.31 -4.38
N VAL A 166 6.63 -15.28 -5.10
CA VAL A 166 6.50 -16.66 -4.60
C VAL A 166 7.86 -17.28 -4.28
N ALA A 167 8.89 -17.00 -5.09
CA ALA A 167 10.24 -17.51 -4.87
C ALA A 167 10.83 -17.03 -3.53
N ASP A 168 10.43 -15.84 -3.06
CA ASP A 168 10.86 -15.33 -1.75
C ASP A 168 10.19 -16.11 -0.62
N LEU A 169 8.91 -16.46 -0.78
CA LEU A 169 8.17 -17.31 0.16
C LEU A 169 8.74 -18.73 0.22
N GLU A 170 9.18 -19.29 -0.91
CA GLU A 170 9.84 -20.59 -0.99
C GLU A 170 11.16 -20.61 -0.21
N ARG A 171 12.00 -19.58 -0.40
CA ARG A 171 13.26 -19.46 0.36
C ARG A 171 13.02 -19.28 1.86
N ALA A 172 11.99 -18.52 2.23
CA ALA A 172 11.58 -18.39 3.63
C ALA A 172 11.11 -19.73 4.22
N ALA A 173 10.34 -20.52 3.46
CA ALA A 173 9.85 -21.84 3.87
C ALA A 173 11.00 -22.82 4.09
N GLN A 174 11.97 -22.85 3.18
CA GLN A 174 13.20 -23.63 3.33
C GLN A 174 14.01 -23.20 4.56
N THR A 175 14.15 -21.88 4.78
CA THR A 175 14.93 -21.35 5.92
C THR A 175 14.30 -21.69 7.28
N LEU A 176 12.97 -21.72 7.34
CA LEU A 176 12.21 -22.06 8.55
C LEU A 176 11.96 -23.57 8.70
N ASP A 177 12.23 -24.35 7.65
CA ASP A 177 11.93 -25.79 7.55
C ASP A 177 10.44 -26.06 7.80
N VAL A 178 9.59 -25.43 6.98
CA VAL A 178 8.13 -25.57 7.02
C VAL A 178 7.58 -25.69 5.61
N PRO A 179 6.39 -26.29 5.42
CA PRO A 179 5.69 -26.23 4.14
C PRO A 179 5.45 -24.79 3.69
N ILE A 180 5.53 -24.51 2.38
CA ILE A 180 5.28 -23.17 1.83
C ILE A 180 3.89 -22.62 2.22
N ALA A 181 2.88 -23.50 2.35
CA ALA A 181 1.55 -23.15 2.84
C ALA A 181 1.58 -22.44 4.21
N CYS A 182 2.52 -22.79 5.10
CA CYS A 182 2.70 -22.10 6.38
C CYS A 182 3.18 -20.66 6.17
N VAL A 183 4.16 -20.45 5.28
CA VAL A 183 4.70 -19.11 4.99
C VAL A 183 3.68 -18.25 4.25
N ARG A 184 2.92 -18.83 3.31
CA ARG A 184 1.81 -18.15 2.63
C ARG A 184 0.73 -17.69 3.62
N ALA A 185 0.32 -18.56 4.54
CA ALA A 185 -0.65 -18.23 5.57
C ALA A 185 -0.17 -17.10 6.48
N VAL A 186 1.09 -17.17 6.93
CA VAL A 186 1.72 -16.11 7.72
C VAL A 186 1.82 -14.80 6.94
N ASN A 187 2.26 -14.84 5.68
CA ASN A 187 2.34 -13.65 4.84
C ASN A 187 0.96 -13.00 4.64
N GLU A 188 -0.10 -13.78 4.40
CA GLU A 188 -1.45 -13.23 4.23
C GLU A 188 -1.98 -12.56 5.51
N VAL A 189 -1.67 -13.12 6.69
CA VAL A 189 -2.29 -12.72 7.96
C VAL A 189 -1.45 -11.70 8.75
N GLU A 190 -0.13 -11.83 8.73
CA GLU A 190 0.80 -11.03 9.55
C GLU A 190 1.43 -9.86 8.77
N SER A 191 1.31 -9.86 7.44
CA SER A 191 1.75 -8.74 6.61
C SER A 191 0.66 -7.69 6.48
N SER A 192 1.05 -6.42 6.38
CA SER A 192 0.17 -5.34 5.90
C SER A 192 -0.19 -5.49 4.41
N GLY A 193 0.46 -6.42 3.69
CA GLY A 193 0.33 -6.62 2.25
C GLY A 193 1.11 -5.60 1.40
N MET A 194 1.58 -4.50 1.98
CA MET A 194 2.39 -3.46 1.35
C MET A 194 3.59 -3.12 2.24
N GLY A 195 4.79 -3.30 1.73
CA GLY A 195 6.01 -2.95 2.46
C GLY A 195 6.44 -1.49 2.34
N PHE A 196 5.89 -0.78 1.36
CA PHE A 196 6.27 0.58 1.02
C PHE A 196 5.06 1.50 0.91
N LEU A 197 5.28 2.77 1.26
CA LEU A 197 4.39 3.88 0.95
C LEU A 197 4.43 4.19 -0.55
N HIS A 198 3.48 5.00 -1.01
CA HIS A 198 3.42 5.45 -2.40
C HIS A 198 4.65 6.24 -2.85
N ASP A 199 5.33 6.91 -1.91
CA ASP A 199 6.58 7.65 -2.17
C ASP A 199 7.84 6.75 -2.17
N GLY A 200 7.67 5.43 -2.02
CA GLY A 200 8.75 4.45 -2.12
C GLY A 200 9.52 4.20 -0.81
N ARG A 201 9.20 4.91 0.27
CA ARG A 201 9.77 4.65 1.60
C ARG A 201 9.09 3.46 2.27
N PRO A 202 9.80 2.66 3.10
CA PRO A 202 9.17 1.55 3.79
C PRO A 202 8.06 2.04 4.74
N ILE A 203 7.03 1.22 4.93
CA ILE A 203 6.02 1.53 5.96
C ILE A 203 6.69 1.43 7.33
N ILE A 204 6.53 2.47 8.14
CA ILE A 204 7.05 2.50 9.51
C ILE A 204 5.97 2.83 10.52
N LEU A 205 6.19 2.41 11.77
CA LEU A 205 5.51 2.95 12.94
C LEU A 205 6.55 3.28 14.01
N PHE A 206 6.64 4.54 14.38
CA PHE A 206 7.59 5.05 15.36
C PHE A 206 7.02 4.97 16.78
N GLU A 207 7.76 4.32 17.67
CA GLU A 207 7.37 4.07 19.04
C GLU A 207 8.07 5.01 20.01
N ARG A 208 7.43 6.14 20.34
CA ARG A 208 7.96 7.18 21.25
C ARG A 208 8.44 6.66 22.62
N HIS A 209 7.84 5.56 23.07
CA HIS A 209 8.15 4.90 24.34
C HIS A 209 9.32 3.94 24.25
N ILE A 210 9.59 3.41 23.05
CA ILE A 210 10.83 2.69 22.77
C ILE A 210 11.98 3.69 22.62
N PHE A 211 11.74 4.85 21.98
CA PHE A 211 12.74 5.90 21.86
C PHE A 211 13.24 6.39 23.22
N TRP A 212 12.34 6.60 24.18
CA TRP A 212 12.71 6.85 25.57
C TRP A 212 13.69 5.80 26.12
N LYS A 213 13.40 4.51 25.91
CA LYS A 213 14.25 3.42 26.39
C LYS A 213 15.59 3.36 25.66
N ARG A 214 15.60 3.61 24.35
CA ARG A 214 16.82 3.58 23.52
C ARG A 214 17.77 4.72 23.86
N LEU A 215 17.27 5.94 24.08
CA LEU A 215 18.07 7.06 24.57
C LEU A 215 18.75 6.73 25.90
N LYS A 216 17.99 6.20 26.88
CA LYS A 216 18.57 5.79 28.17
C LYS A 216 19.64 4.71 28.02
N ALA A 217 19.42 3.73 27.14
CA ALA A 217 20.41 2.68 26.86
C ALA A 217 21.71 3.22 26.27
N ARG A 218 21.66 4.41 25.65
CA ARG A 218 22.81 5.12 25.07
C ARG A 218 23.36 6.22 25.97
N GLY A 219 22.92 6.29 27.22
CA GLY A 219 23.38 7.28 28.20
C GLY A 219 22.80 8.69 28.03
N VAL A 220 21.79 8.87 27.19
CA VAL A 220 21.08 10.14 27.02
C VAL A 220 19.87 10.17 27.95
N ASP A 221 19.75 11.20 28.80
CA ASP A 221 18.57 11.39 29.64
C ASP A 221 17.40 12.00 28.82
N PRO A 222 16.31 11.25 28.60
CA PRO A 222 15.17 11.76 27.84
C PRO A 222 14.30 12.77 28.61
N ALA A 223 14.39 12.82 29.95
CA ALA A 223 13.44 13.60 30.75
C ALA A 223 13.44 15.12 30.44
N PRO A 224 14.60 15.79 30.28
CA PRO A 224 14.64 17.21 29.92
C PRO A 224 14.13 17.48 28.50
N LEU A 225 14.29 16.51 27.59
CA LEU A 225 13.91 16.62 26.18
C LEU A 225 12.40 16.41 25.97
N ALA A 226 11.76 15.63 26.85
CA ALA A 226 10.39 15.16 26.66
C ALA A 226 9.35 16.29 26.67
N ALA A 227 9.57 17.35 27.46
CA ALA A 227 8.63 18.47 27.54
C ALA A 227 8.40 19.13 26.17
N LYS A 228 9.47 19.29 25.38
CA LYS A 228 9.43 19.89 24.02
C LYS A 228 9.10 18.88 22.93
N ASN A 229 9.24 17.57 23.21
CA ASN A 229 9.21 16.50 22.21
C ASN A 229 8.13 15.43 22.47
N ARG A 230 7.00 15.77 23.10
CA ARG A 230 5.96 14.80 23.53
C ARG A 230 5.42 13.87 22.41
N ASN A 231 5.51 14.29 21.15
CA ASN A 231 5.09 13.50 20.00
C ASN A 231 6.04 12.32 19.70
N ILE A 232 7.33 12.48 20.01
CA ILE A 232 8.38 11.50 19.73
C ILE A 232 9.01 10.92 20.99
N LEU A 233 8.74 11.49 22.17
CA LEU A 233 9.34 11.07 23.43
C LEU A 233 8.30 11.05 24.55
N SER A 234 7.98 9.86 25.06
CA SER A 234 7.08 9.65 26.21
C SER A 234 7.38 8.30 26.86
N GLN A 235 7.02 8.10 28.12
CA GLN A 235 7.13 6.78 28.76
C GLN A 235 5.99 5.83 28.35
N THR A 236 4.92 6.37 27.77
CA THR A 236 3.74 5.61 27.35
C THR A 236 3.63 5.53 25.83
N PRO A 237 3.10 4.41 25.28
CA PRO A 237 2.85 4.27 23.85
C PRO A 237 1.89 5.35 23.31
N GLY A 238 1.80 5.48 21.98
CA GLY A 238 0.91 6.43 21.31
C GLY A 238 1.62 7.57 20.57
N GLY A 239 0.85 8.61 20.23
CA GLY A 239 1.30 9.69 19.34
C GLY A 239 1.40 9.26 17.87
N TYR A 240 0.82 8.11 17.53
CA TYR A 240 0.84 7.54 16.20
C TYR A 240 0.18 8.45 15.17
N GLN A 241 0.79 8.52 14.02
CA GLN A 241 0.33 9.13 12.79
C GLN A 241 0.11 8.01 11.75
N SER A 242 -0.39 8.39 10.58
CA SER A 242 -0.63 7.44 9.48
C SER A 242 0.28 7.74 8.29
N GLY A 243 0.77 6.67 7.65
CA GLY A 243 1.54 6.75 6.42
C GLY A 243 2.78 7.63 6.53
N ALA A 244 2.96 8.53 5.55
CA ALA A 244 4.12 9.40 5.42
C ALA A 244 4.38 10.32 6.65
N ALA A 245 3.35 10.60 7.46
CA ALA A 245 3.49 11.47 8.63
C ALA A 245 4.31 10.82 9.77
N GLU A 246 4.47 9.50 9.78
CA GLU A 246 5.37 8.82 10.73
C GLU A 246 6.84 9.18 10.48
N TYR A 247 7.22 9.48 9.24
CA TYR A 247 8.59 9.93 8.94
C TYR A 247 8.89 11.32 9.49
N THR A 248 7.89 12.18 9.68
CA THR A 248 8.09 13.46 10.39
C THR A 248 8.48 13.23 11.84
N ARG A 249 7.92 12.18 12.47
CA ARG A 249 8.28 11.77 13.83
C ARG A 249 9.67 11.15 13.88
N LEU A 250 9.98 10.27 12.93
CA LEU A 250 11.30 9.65 12.82
C LEU A 250 12.39 10.71 12.62
N ALA A 251 12.22 11.62 11.66
CA ALA A 251 13.18 12.69 11.38
C ALA A 251 13.40 13.62 12.59
N ALA A 252 12.35 13.93 13.35
CA ALA A 252 12.49 14.71 14.58
C ALA A 252 13.28 13.95 15.68
N ALA A 253 13.17 12.63 15.73
CA ALA A 253 13.95 11.79 16.65
C ALA A 253 15.42 11.65 16.20
N GLU A 254 15.68 11.58 14.90
CA GLU A 254 17.04 11.54 14.32
C GLU A 254 17.87 12.77 14.69
N LEU A 255 17.24 13.93 14.86
CA LEU A 255 17.89 15.16 15.35
C LEU A 255 18.44 15.03 16.78
N ILE A 256 17.96 14.06 17.55
CA ILE A 256 18.43 13.80 18.93
C ILE A 256 19.46 12.66 18.92
N ASP A 257 19.10 11.51 18.34
CA ASP A 257 20.01 10.37 18.16
C ASP A 257 19.47 9.47 17.03
N VAL A 258 20.21 9.39 15.93
CA VAL A 258 19.84 8.65 14.71
C VAL A 258 19.66 7.15 14.97
N ALA A 259 20.61 6.51 15.62
CA ALA A 259 20.55 5.07 15.86
C ALA A 259 19.40 4.71 16.79
N ALA A 260 19.21 5.46 17.89
CA ALA A 260 18.06 5.26 18.77
C ALA A 260 16.73 5.49 18.04
N ALA A 261 16.66 6.47 17.13
CA ALA A 261 15.46 6.74 16.35
C ALA A 261 15.08 5.55 15.48
N TRP A 262 16.04 5.03 14.70
CA TRP A 262 15.82 3.87 13.83
C TRP A 262 15.51 2.59 14.60
N GLU A 263 16.16 2.38 15.74
CA GLU A 263 15.86 1.27 16.64
C GLU A 263 14.43 1.33 17.22
N SER A 264 13.84 2.52 17.25
CA SER A 264 12.54 2.79 17.85
C SER A 264 11.37 2.77 16.88
N ALA A 265 11.62 2.47 15.60
CA ALA A 265 10.57 2.23 14.63
C ALA A 265 10.43 0.73 14.33
N SER A 266 9.21 0.29 14.03
CA SER A 266 8.96 -0.95 13.29
C SER A 266 8.98 -0.66 11.79
N TRP A 267 9.47 -1.61 11.01
CA TRP A 267 9.76 -1.41 9.60
C TRP A 267 9.10 -2.46 8.70
N GLY A 268 8.68 -2.01 7.53
CA GLY A 268 8.25 -2.84 6.41
C GLY A 268 6.93 -3.58 6.63
N ALA A 269 6.66 -4.52 5.74
CA ALA A 269 5.39 -5.23 5.64
C ALA A 269 5.04 -6.03 6.91
N PHE A 270 6.05 -6.51 7.63
CA PHE A 270 5.91 -7.33 8.84
C PHE A 270 6.11 -6.56 10.15
N GLN A 271 6.40 -5.26 10.07
CA GLN A 271 6.57 -4.39 11.24
C GLN A 271 7.60 -4.91 12.26
N VAL A 272 8.76 -5.34 11.78
CA VAL A 272 9.87 -5.80 12.64
C VAL A 272 10.53 -4.58 13.30
N MET A 273 10.68 -4.61 14.63
CA MET A 273 11.28 -3.52 15.41
C MET A 273 12.79 -3.38 15.18
N GLY A 274 13.24 -2.15 14.91
CA GLY A 274 14.65 -1.85 14.60
C GLY A 274 15.63 -2.22 15.70
N TYR A 275 15.27 -2.08 16.99
CA TYR A 275 16.16 -2.44 18.12
C TYR A 275 16.61 -3.92 18.14
N ARG A 276 16.01 -4.77 17.28
CA ARG A 276 16.35 -6.18 17.18
C ARG A 276 17.49 -6.47 16.21
N TRP A 277 17.99 -5.49 15.46
CA TRP A 277 18.97 -5.65 14.39
C TRP A 277 20.14 -6.59 14.80
N GLU A 278 20.69 -6.42 16.00
CA GLU A 278 21.82 -7.21 16.50
C GLU A 278 21.43 -8.68 16.71
N ARG A 279 20.31 -8.94 17.41
CA ARG A 279 19.79 -10.30 17.63
C ARG A 279 19.39 -10.99 16.33
N LEU A 280 19.03 -10.23 15.30
CA LEU A 280 18.70 -10.75 13.97
C LEU A 280 19.94 -10.90 13.06
N GLY A 281 21.13 -10.58 13.56
CA GLY A 281 22.39 -10.76 12.85
C GLY A 281 22.61 -9.78 11.70
N TYR A 282 22.08 -8.57 11.79
CA TYR A 282 22.47 -7.46 10.92
C TYR A 282 23.76 -6.81 11.45
N ALA A 283 24.55 -6.21 10.56
CA ALA A 283 25.83 -5.61 10.94
C ALA A 283 25.66 -4.36 11.83
N SER A 284 24.58 -3.62 11.62
CA SER A 284 24.22 -2.42 12.36
C SER A 284 22.72 -2.12 12.17
N VAL A 285 22.19 -1.14 12.91
CA VAL A 285 20.85 -0.61 12.63
C VAL A 285 20.76 0.03 11.25
N ASP A 286 21.86 0.59 10.73
CA ASP A 286 21.95 1.16 9.38
C ASP A 286 21.80 0.07 8.30
N ASP A 287 22.53 -1.06 8.43
CA ASP A 287 22.36 -2.22 7.55
C ASP A 287 20.93 -2.75 7.62
N PHE A 288 20.36 -2.87 8.83
CA PHE A 288 18.95 -3.27 8.98
C PHE A 288 17.99 -2.33 8.23
N VAL A 289 18.10 -1.02 8.40
CA VAL A 289 17.23 -0.04 7.72
C VAL A 289 17.42 -0.08 6.21
N ALA A 290 18.67 -0.12 5.73
CA ALA A 290 18.98 -0.22 4.31
C ALA A 290 18.34 -1.46 3.67
N ARG A 291 18.29 -2.59 4.39
CA ARG A 291 17.58 -3.80 3.96
C ARG A 291 16.08 -3.57 3.89
N MET A 292 15.49 -2.91 4.88
CA MET A 292 14.04 -2.60 4.87
C MET A 292 13.65 -1.67 3.71
N GLU A 293 14.56 -0.80 3.26
CA GLU A 293 14.38 0.11 2.12
C GLU A 293 14.58 -0.58 0.76
N ALA A 294 15.33 -1.67 0.73
CA ALA A 294 15.72 -2.35 -0.51
C ALA A 294 14.52 -3.06 -1.17
N SER A 295 13.84 -3.95 -0.45
CA SER A 295 12.74 -4.73 -1.02
C SER A 295 11.81 -5.34 0.05
N GLU A 296 10.61 -5.77 -0.37
CA GLU A 296 9.73 -6.57 0.49
C GLU A 296 10.32 -7.96 0.79
N ALA A 297 11.20 -8.47 -0.07
CA ALA A 297 11.91 -9.72 0.18
C ALA A 297 12.89 -9.58 1.36
N ASP A 298 13.59 -8.46 1.46
CA ASP A 298 14.43 -8.14 2.62
C ASP A 298 13.58 -7.91 3.88
N GLN A 299 12.39 -7.31 3.75
CA GLN A 299 11.44 -7.16 4.86
C GLN A 299 10.91 -8.53 5.34
N LEU A 300 10.66 -9.47 4.42
CA LEU A 300 10.34 -10.86 4.78
C LEU A 300 11.54 -11.55 5.45
N ASP A 301 12.76 -11.32 4.98
CA ASP A 301 13.98 -11.88 5.60
C ASP A 301 14.13 -11.45 7.07
N ALA A 302 13.86 -10.18 7.39
CA ALA A 302 13.83 -9.71 8.78
C ALA A 302 12.80 -10.46 9.63
N PHE A 303 11.62 -10.73 9.08
CA PHE A 303 10.59 -11.53 9.75
C PHE A 303 11.04 -12.98 9.94
N VAL A 304 11.63 -13.61 8.91
CA VAL A 304 12.14 -14.98 8.97
C VAL A 304 13.23 -15.10 10.03
N ARG A 305 14.18 -14.17 10.07
CA ARG A 305 15.21 -14.09 11.12
C ARG A 305 14.59 -13.94 12.49
N TYR A 306 13.55 -13.13 12.63
CA TYR A 306 12.84 -12.93 13.89
C TYR A 306 12.22 -14.23 14.40
N VAL A 307 11.50 -14.96 13.55
CA VAL A 307 10.92 -16.26 13.90
C VAL A 307 12.02 -17.27 14.23
N LYS A 308 13.07 -17.34 13.42
CA LYS A 308 14.20 -18.28 13.60
C LYS A 308 15.00 -18.00 14.88
N ALA A 309 15.11 -16.74 15.30
CA ALA A 309 15.78 -16.34 16.53
C ALA A 309 14.97 -16.65 17.80
N ASP A 310 13.76 -17.20 17.67
CA ASP A 310 12.89 -17.63 18.77
C ASP A 310 12.49 -19.10 18.58
N ALA A 311 13.07 -19.97 19.42
CA ALA A 311 12.84 -21.41 19.35
C ALA A 311 11.36 -21.79 19.59
N ALA A 312 10.64 -21.03 20.43
CA ALA A 312 9.24 -21.29 20.71
C ALA A 312 8.35 -20.93 19.51
N LEU A 313 8.62 -19.79 18.85
CA LEU A 313 7.94 -19.41 17.61
C LEU A 313 8.21 -20.41 16.48
N THR A 314 9.48 -20.79 16.29
CA THR A 314 9.87 -21.76 15.27
C THR A 314 9.18 -23.11 15.50
N ALA A 315 9.20 -23.63 16.73
CA ALA A 315 8.53 -24.88 17.07
C ALA A 315 7.01 -24.79 16.90
N ALA A 316 6.39 -23.66 17.27
CA ALA A 316 4.97 -23.44 17.09
C ALA A 316 4.58 -23.43 15.60
N LEU A 317 5.36 -22.75 14.75
CA LEU A 317 5.10 -22.70 13.31
C LEU A 317 5.26 -24.07 12.65
N ARG A 318 6.35 -24.80 12.93
CA ARG A 318 6.59 -26.16 12.42
C ARG A 318 5.49 -27.15 12.83
N ALA A 319 5.07 -27.08 14.08
CA ALA A 319 3.98 -27.90 14.61
C ALA A 319 2.58 -27.37 14.24
N ARG A 320 2.48 -26.26 13.47
CA ARG A 320 1.21 -25.61 13.09
C ARG A 320 0.32 -25.27 14.29
N LYS A 321 0.94 -24.93 15.42
CA LYS A 321 0.26 -24.48 16.64
C LYS A 321 -0.09 -22.99 16.52
N TRP A 322 -1.08 -22.68 15.69
CA TRP A 322 -1.42 -21.30 15.29
C TRP A 322 -1.69 -20.36 16.46
N ALA A 323 -2.39 -20.82 17.51
CA ALA A 323 -2.62 -20.04 18.72
C ALA A 323 -1.31 -19.71 19.48
N ALA A 324 -0.40 -20.67 19.59
CA ALA A 324 0.91 -20.46 20.23
C ALA A 324 1.78 -19.51 19.41
N PHE A 325 1.81 -19.68 18.09
CA PHE A 325 2.52 -18.81 17.17
C PHE A 325 1.97 -17.37 17.21
N ALA A 326 0.66 -17.20 17.05
CA ALA A 326 -0.01 -15.90 17.08
C ALA A 326 0.18 -15.19 18.42
N LYS A 327 0.12 -15.91 19.55
CA LYS A 327 0.41 -15.34 20.87
C LYS A 327 1.86 -14.86 20.99
N GLY A 328 2.82 -15.63 20.49
CA GLY A 328 4.22 -15.26 20.53
C GLY A 328 4.56 -14.08 19.63
N TYR A 329 3.91 -13.98 18.46
CA TYR A 329 4.15 -12.93 17.48
C TYR A 329 3.37 -11.64 17.79
N ASN A 330 2.04 -11.74 17.92
CA ASN A 330 1.12 -10.62 18.12
C ASN A 330 0.88 -10.24 19.59
N GLY A 331 1.41 -11.03 20.52
CA GLY A 331 1.26 -10.83 21.95
C GLY A 331 -0.09 -11.33 22.51
N PRO A 332 -0.40 -10.99 23.78
CA PRO A 332 -1.52 -11.62 24.52
C PRO A 332 -2.91 -11.30 23.97
N LYS A 333 -3.05 -10.25 23.16
CA LYS A 333 -4.33 -9.83 22.56
C LYS A 333 -4.63 -10.50 21.21
N TYR A 334 -3.82 -11.48 20.79
CA TYR A 334 -3.95 -12.12 19.47
C TYR A 334 -5.36 -12.69 19.20
N ALA A 335 -5.96 -13.35 20.20
CA ALA A 335 -7.25 -14.01 20.06
C ALA A 335 -8.39 -13.01 19.79
N ALA A 336 -8.33 -11.81 20.38
CA ALA A 336 -9.32 -10.75 20.13
C ALA A 336 -9.30 -10.23 18.68
N LYS A 337 -8.21 -10.49 17.94
CA LYS A 337 -8.06 -10.15 16.53
C LYS A 337 -8.15 -11.36 15.60
N LEU A 338 -8.43 -12.55 16.17
CA LEU A 338 -8.60 -13.83 15.48
C LEU A 338 -7.37 -14.23 14.65
N TYR A 339 -6.17 -13.86 15.08
CA TYR A 339 -4.94 -14.17 14.32
C TYR A 339 -4.74 -15.67 14.14
N ASP A 340 -4.97 -16.44 15.20
CA ASP A 340 -4.92 -17.90 15.20
C ASP A 340 -5.88 -18.53 14.19
N VAL A 341 -7.16 -18.14 14.24
CA VAL A 341 -8.19 -18.67 13.33
C VAL A 341 -7.91 -18.26 11.88
N LYS A 342 -7.41 -17.03 11.65
CA LYS A 342 -7.04 -16.56 10.31
C LYS A 342 -5.86 -17.36 9.75
N LEU A 343 -4.82 -17.57 10.55
CA LEU A 343 -3.65 -18.38 10.16
C LEU A 343 -4.05 -19.80 9.81
N GLU A 344 -4.88 -20.43 10.65
CA GLU A 344 -5.37 -21.79 10.43
C GLU A 344 -6.16 -21.91 9.12
N ARG A 345 -7.11 -20.99 8.89
CA ARG A 345 -7.93 -20.97 7.67
C ARG A 345 -7.12 -20.69 6.42
N ALA A 346 -6.17 -19.74 6.49
CA ALA A 346 -5.28 -19.44 5.38
C ALA A 346 -4.39 -20.66 5.06
N TYR A 347 -3.82 -21.30 6.07
CA TYR A 347 -3.03 -22.53 5.88
C TYR A 347 -3.85 -23.63 5.22
N ALA A 348 -5.08 -23.90 5.69
CA ALA A 348 -5.93 -24.92 5.11
C ALA A 348 -6.24 -24.66 3.63
N ARG A 349 -6.51 -23.40 3.26
CA ARG A 349 -6.70 -22.97 1.87
C ARG A 349 -5.46 -23.25 1.01
N TYR A 350 -4.29 -22.81 1.45
CA TYR A 350 -3.05 -23.03 0.69
C TYR A 350 -2.65 -24.50 0.60
N ALA A 351 -2.79 -25.26 1.70
CA ALA A 351 -2.47 -26.68 1.71
C ALA A 351 -3.38 -27.49 0.78
N ALA A 352 -4.69 -27.21 0.76
CA ALA A 352 -5.62 -27.86 -0.17
C ALA A 352 -5.26 -27.55 -1.63
N ARG A 353 -4.87 -26.30 -1.91
CA ARG A 353 -4.48 -25.87 -3.24
C ARG A 353 -3.18 -26.53 -3.73
N ASP A 354 -2.19 -26.63 -2.85
CA ASP A 354 -0.92 -27.28 -3.17
C ASP A 354 -1.13 -28.78 -3.45
N ALA A 355 -2.07 -29.42 -2.74
CA ALA A 355 -2.45 -30.81 -3.00
C ALA A 355 -3.08 -31.00 -4.40
N VAL A 356 -4.04 -30.15 -4.78
CA VAL A 356 -4.66 -30.19 -6.12
C VAL A 356 -3.63 -29.97 -7.22
N ALA A 357 -2.72 -29.00 -7.04
CA ALA A 357 -1.67 -28.72 -8.03
C ALA A 357 -0.69 -29.90 -8.20
N ALA A 358 -0.42 -30.66 -7.13
CA ALA A 358 0.42 -31.86 -7.19
C ALA A 358 -0.27 -33.02 -7.94
N GLU A 359 -1.58 -33.19 -7.75
CA GLU A 359 -2.38 -34.19 -8.46
C GLU A 359 -2.47 -33.90 -9.97
N ASP A 360 -2.76 -32.64 -10.34
CA ASP A 360 -2.81 -32.21 -11.75
C ASP A 360 -1.45 -32.34 -12.44
N GLY A 361 -0.35 -32.04 -11.74
CA GLY A 361 1.00 -32.19 -12.26
C GLY A 361 1.42 -33.64 -12.50
N MET A 362 0.95 -34.58 -11.67
CA MET A 362 1.14 -36.01 -11.90
C MET A 362 0.31 -36.54 -13.07
N ALA A 363 -0.91 -36.03 -13.25
CA ALA A 363 -1.80 -36.43 -14.35
C ALA A 363 -1.31 -36.00 -15.75
N VAL A 364 -0.46 -34.99 -15.84
CA VAL A 364 0.15 -34.52 -17.10
C VAL A 364 1.42 -35.32 -17.47
N LEU A 365 2.00 -36.06 -16.52
CA LEU A 365 3.21 -36.88 -16.72
C LEU A 365 2.92 -38.39 -16.84
N ALA A 366 1.67 -38.81 -16.64
CA ALA A 366 1.18 -40.17 -16.85
C ALA A 366 0.47 -40.25 -18.22
#